data_AF-A0A9X3BMI6-F1
#
_entry.id   AF-A0A9X3BMI6-F1
#
_cell.length_a   1.000
_cell.length_b   1.000
_cell.length_c   1.000
_cell.angle_alpha   90.00
_cell.angle_beta   90.00
_cell.angle_gamma   90.00
#
_symmetry.space_group_name_H-M   'P 1'
#
loop_
_entity.id
_entity.type
_entity.pdbx_description
1 polymer ?
#
loop_
_entity_poly.entity_id
_entity_poly.type
_entity_poly.pdbx_seq_one_letter_code
_entity_poly.pdbx_strand_id
1 'polypeptide(L)'
;MQVLTAPASFGHSDCERIFGAALAQPVLAVTSLAYVAAGMAVLCWARRWRAPLAGAAGVTLVAVGAGSFAFHGPQPSWAEPAHDWPIVAVGAVYAAALARNRRPGWRSLGARAAGVFALGLAAYTAGRSGSPLCRPDSLWQFHGAWHVLSAAAAVLAARAMAPGRAPSDMSS
;
A
#
# COMPACT_ATOMS: atom_id res chain seq x y z
N MET A 1 13.41 24.45 34.27
CA MET A 1 12.79 23.19 33.83
C MET A 1 12.72 23.23 32.31
N GLN A 2 13.68 22.60 31.62
CA GLN A 2 13.53 22.34 30.18
C GLN A 2 12.45 21.27 30.04
N VAL A 3 11.27 21.67 29.57
CA VAL A 3 10.31 20.72 29.03
C VAL A 3 10.96 20.19 27.75
N LEU A 4 11.61 19.03 27.85
CA LEU A 4 11.98 18.25 26.67
C LEU A 4 10.66 18.00 25.93
N THR A 5 10.41 18.76 24.87
CA THR A 5 9.32 18.45 23.94
C THR A 5 9.58 17.04 23.46
N ALA A 6 8.69 16.11 23.82
CA ALA A 6 8.71 14.78 23.24
C ALA A 6 8.79 14.95 21.72
N PRO A 7 9.66 14.19 21.01
CA PRO A 7 9.70 14.26 19.56
C PRO A 7 8.28 14.07 19.02
N ALA A 8 7.90 14.90 18.04
CA ALA A 8 6.59 14.80 17.42
C ALA A 8 6.39 13.36 16.92
N SER A 9 5.38 12.68 17.45
CA SER A 9 5.02 11.34 17.02
C SER A 9 3.91 11.41 15.98
N PHE A 10 3.98 10.56 14.97
CA PHE A 10 2.94 10.43 13.95
C PHE A 10 2.01 9.24 14.25
N GLY A 11 0.89 9.13 13.54
CA GLY A 11 0.01 7.96 13.61
C GLY A 11 -0.99 7.95 14.78
N HIS A 12 -1.33 9.10 15.37
CA HIS A 12 -2.30 9.18 16.49
C HIS A 12 -3.72 8.70 16.16
N SER A 13 -4.08 8.63 14.87
CA SER A 13 -5.34 8.04 14.41
C SER A 13 -5.32 6.51 14.34
N ASP A 14 -4.13 5.91 14.42
CA ASP A 14 -3.96 4.47 14.36
C ASP A 14 -4.21 3.85 15.73
N CYS A 15 -4.70 2.63 15.73
CA CYS A 15 -4.97 1.93 16.98
C CYS A 15 -3.70 1.50 17.71
N GLU A 16 -2.64 1.10 16.99
CA GLU A 16 -1.43 0.57 17.60
C GLU A 16 -0.76 1.60 18.51
N ARG A 17 -0.39 1.17 19.72
CA ARG A 17 0.32 2.01 20.69
C ARG A 17 1.64 2.51 20.10
N ILE A 18 1.91 3.80 20.32
CA ILE A 18 3.16 4.46 19.94
C ILE A 18 4.18 4.31 21.07
N PHE A 19 5.36 3.75 20.76
CA PHE A 19 6.50 3.61 21.67
C PHE A 19 7.62 4.59 21.32
N GLY A 20 8.40 5.01 22.32
CA GLY A 20 9.66 5.76 22.11
C GLY A 20 10.82 4.86 21.73
N ALA A 21 10.64 3.99 20.73
CA ALA A 21 11.61 2.99 20.28
C ALA A 21 11.94 3.16 18.79
N ALA A 22 12.87 2.35 18.26
CA ALA A 22 13.24 2.38 16.84
C ALA A 22 12.06 2.12 15.89
N LEU A 23 11.07 1.36 16.35
CA LEU A 23 9.77 1.23 15.70
C LEU A 23 8.70 1.75 16.64
N ALA A 24 8.12 2.91 16.31
CA ALA A 24 7.09 3.54 17.11
C ALA A 24 5.81 2.68 17.15
N GLN A 25 5.45 2.06 16.03
CA GLN A 25 4.31 1.17 15.85
C GLN A 25 4.79 -0.10 15.12
N PRO A 26 5.37 -1.07 15.84
CA PRO A 26 6.06 -2.22 15.25
C PRO A 26 5.22 -3.03 14.25
N VAL A 27 3.95 -3.31 14.54
CA VAL A 27 3.08 -4.11 13.67
C VAL A 27 2.78 -3.36 12.38
N LEU A 28 2.43 -2.08 12.47
CA LEU A 28 2.15 -1.24 11.30
C LEU A 28 3.41 -1.08 10.46
N ALA A 29 4.57 -0.79 11.07
CA ALA A 29 5.83 -0.69 10.36
C ALA A 29 6.19 -1.98 9.59
N VAL A 30 6.12 -3.14 10.25
CA VAL A 30 6.44 -4.43 9.60
C VAL A 30 5.44 -4.76 8.49
N THR A 31 4.14 -4.54 8.72
CA THR A 31 3.12 -4.84 7.69
C THR A 31 3.21 -3.91 6.47
N SER A 32 3.76 -2.70 6.60
CA SER A 32 4.04 -1.81 5.46
C SER A 32 5.01 -2.42 4.43
N LEU A 33 5.84 -3.40 4.84
CA LEU A 33 6.72 -4.13 3.93
C LEU A 33 5.96 -4.97 2.88
N ALA A 34 4.65 -5.22 3.10
CA ALA A 34 3.79 -5.82 2.08
C ALA A 34 3.75 -4.99 0.79
N TYR A 35 3.76 -3.65 0.89
CA TYR A 35 3.82 -2.77 -0.28
C TYR A 35 5.16 -2.86 -1.00
N VAL A 36 6.27 -2.98 -0.27
CA VAL A 36 7.61 -3.18 -0.86
C VAL A 36 7.65 -4.50 -1.63
N ALA A 37 7.20 -5.59 -1.02
CA ALA A 37 7.14 -6.90 -1.67
C ALA A 37 6.24 -6.87 -2.92
N ALA A 38 5.06 -6.26 -2.82
CA ALA A 38 4.15 -6.07 -3.95
C ALA A 38 4.77 -5.25 -5.08
N GLY A 39 5.38 -4.11 -4.74
CA GLY A 39 6.04 -3.23 -5.72
C GLY A 39 7.20 -3.93 -6.44
N MET A 40 8.01 -4.69 -5.72
CA MET A 40 9.09 -5.50 -6.31
C MET A 40 8.57 -6.57 -7.27
N ALA A 41 7.51 -7.29 -6.89
CA ALA A 41 6.87 -8.27 -7.79
C ALA A 41 6.34 -7.60 -9.07
N VAL A 42 5.68 -6.44 -8.94
CA VAL A 42 5.17 -5.66 -10.08
C VAL A 42 6.31 -5.13 -10.94
N LEU A 43 7.45 -4.72 -10.37
CA LEU A 43 8.64 -4.30 -11.12
C LEU A 43 9.24 -5.45 -11.94
N CYS A 44 9.33 -6.66 -11.35
CA CYS A 44 9.76 -7.86 -12.06
C CYS A 44 8.86 -8.14 -13.28
N TRP A 45 7.53 -8.02 -13.10
CA TRP A 45 6.57 -8.18 -14.19
C TRP A 45 6.67 -7.07 -15.23
N ALA A 46 6.80 -5.81 -14.80
CA ALA A 46 6.93 -4.66 -15.69
C ALA A 46 8.13 -4.80 -16.62
N ARG A 47 9.26 -5.29 -16.11
CA ARG A 47 10.45 -5.62 -16.91
C ARG A 47 10.17 -6.73 -17.92
N ARG A 48 9.55 -7.82 -17.49
CA ARG A 48 9.17 -8.95 -18.37
C ARG A 48 8.19 -8.54 -19.47
N TRP A 49 7.25 -7.66 -19.16
CA TRP A 49 6.18 -7.22 -20.05
C TRP A 49 6.53 -5.99 -20.88
N ARG A 50 7.68 -5.34 -20.59
CA ARG A 50 8.05 -4.02 -21.13
C ARG A 50 6.91 -3.00 -20.98
N ALA A 51 6.27 -3.01 -19.81
CA ALA A 51 5.09 -2.21 -19.50
C ALA A 51 5.46 -1.03 -18.58
N PRO A 52 5.71 0.18 -19.11
CA PRO A 52 6.20 1.31 -18.31
C PRO A 52 5.20 1.74 -17.22
N LEU A 53 3.89 1.64 -17.49
CA LEU A 53 2.86 1.97 -16.51
C LEU A 53 2.85 1.01 -15.31
N ALA A 54 3.08 -0.28 -15.55
CA ALA A 54 3.30 -1.25 -14.48
C ALA A 54 4.60 -0.95 -13.72
N GLY A 55 5.64 -0.49 -14.43
CA GLY A 55 6.89 -0.05 -13.81
C GLY A 55 6.67 1.12 -12.84
N ALA A 56 5.93 2.14 -13.27
CA ALA A 56 5.55 3.27 -12.42
C ALA A 56 4.72 2.82 -11.21
N ALA A 57 3.80 1.87 -11.39
CA ALA A 57 3.01 1.31 -10.29
C ALA A 57 3.89 0.57 -9.27
N GLY A 58 4.88 -0.19 -9.76
CA GLY A 58 5.83 -0.89 -8.91
C GLY A 58 6.74 0.05 -8.12
N VAL A 59 7.28 1.11 -8.74
CA VAL A 59 8.10 2.13 -8.06
C VAL A 59 7.31 2.84 -6.98
N THR A 60 6.10 3.30 -7.32
CA THR A 60 5.25 4.03 -6.36
C THR A 60 4.82 3.13 -5.19
N LEU A 61 4.55 1.84 -5.41
CA LEU A 61 4.30 0.87 -4.33
C LEU A 61 5.50 0.67 -3.39
N VAL A 62 6.72 0.54 -3.94
CA VAL A 62 7.94 0.46 -3.10
C VAL A 62 8.10 1.73 -2.27
N ALA A 63 7.86 2.90 -2.88
CA ALA A 63 7.92 4.18 -2.18
C ALA A 63 6.86 4.29 -1.07
N VAL A 64 5.62 3.83 -1.29
CA VAL A 64 4.58 3.74 -0.26
C VAL A 64 5.04 2.87 0.91
N GLY A 65 5.60 1.68 0.62
CA GLY A 65 6.06 0.77 1.66
C GLY A 65 7.22 1.35 2.48
N ALA A 66 8.21 1.97 1.83
CA ALA A 66 9.33 2.61 2.51
C ALA A 66 8.90 3.84 3.33
N GLY A 67 8.03 4.68 2.77
CA GLY A 67 7.47 5.85 3.45
C GLY A 67 6.62 5.47 4.66
N SER A 68 5.76 4.47 4.52
CA SER A 68 4.93 3.94 5.61
C SER A 68 5.76 3.24 6.69
N PHE A 69 6.81 2.52 6.33
CA PHE A 69 7.77 2.00 7.31
C PHE A 69 8.45 3.15 8.08
N ALA A 70 8.85 4.24 7.42
CA ALA A 70 9.44 5.40 8.09
C ALA A 70 8.44 6.10 9.03
N PHE A 71 7.16 6.20 8.61
CA PHE A 71 6.08 6.84 9.36
C PHE A 71 5.63 6.06 10.60
N HIS A 72 5.57 4.73 10.52
CA HIS A 72 5.20 3.90 11.67
C HIS A 72 6.43 3.44 12.47
N GLY A 73 7.62 3.46 11.88
CA GLY A 73 8.85 3.00 12.49
C GLY A 73 9.63 4.13 13.16
N PRO A 74 10.73 4.62 12.56
CA PRO A 74 11.65 5.57 13.18
C PRO A 74 11.14 7.01 13.28
N GLN A 75 10.07 7.39 12.57
CA GLN A 75 9.45 8.71 12.61
C GLN A 75 10.40 9.92 12.46
N PRO A 76 11.31 9.95 11.46
CA PRO A 76 12.11 11.13 11.18
C PRO A 76 11.22 12.33 10.76
N SER A 77 11.76 13.54 10.82
CA SER A 77 11.01 14.78 10.50
C SER A 77 10.41 14.83 9.08
N TRP A 78 10.88 14.00 8.16
CA TRP A 78 10.37 13.88 6.79
C TRP A 78 9.37 12.72 6.60
N ALA A 79 9.03 11.98 7.66
CA ALA A 79 8.24 10.76 7.54
C ALA A 79 6.82 11.00 6.99
N GLU A 80 6.16 12.08 7.42
CA GLU A 80 4.83 12.46 6.94
C GLU A 80 4.78 12.70 5.42
N PRO A 81 5.59 13.60 4.82
CA PRO A 81 5.58 13.77 3.37
C PRO A 81 6.08 12.51 2.62
N ALA A 82 7.01 11.74 3.20
CA ALA A 82 7.44 10.47 2.60
C ALA A 82 6.36 9.38 2.61
N HIS A 83 5.39 9.46 3.52
CA HIS A 83 4.24 8.57 3.57
C HIS A 83 3.15 9.01 2.60
N ASP A 84 2.75 10.28 2.63
CA ASP A 84 1.55 10.75 1.94
C ASP A 84 1.74 10.92 0.42
N TRP A 85 2.88 11.47 -0.01
CA TRP A 85 3.10 11.72 -1.43
C TRP A 85 3.15 10.46 -2.29
N PRO A 86 3.82 9.37 -1.88
CA PRO A 86 3.74 8.11 -2.61
C PRO A 86 2.32 7.52 -2.69
N ILE A 87 1.47 7.73 -1.67
CA ILE A 87 0.07 7.29 -1.69
C ILE A 87 -0.71 8.03 -2.78
N VAL A 88 -0.53 9.35 -2.88
CA VAL A 88 -1.12 10.15 -3.97
C VAL A 88 -0.60 9.67 -5.33
N ALA A 89 0.70 9.45 -5.45
CA ALA A 89 1.33 9.03 -6.70
C ALA A 89 0.84 7.65 -7.17
N VAL A 90 0.76 6.66 -6.28
CA VAL A 90 0.26 5.32 -6.63
C VAL A 90 -1.21 5.39 -7.05
N GLY A 91 -2.03 6.22 -6.36
CA GLY A 91 -3.42 6.48 -6.74
C GLY A 91 -3.53 7.04 -8.15
N ALA A 92 -2.72 8.05 -8.49
CA ALA A 92 -2.69 8.64 -9.83
C ALA A 92 -2.28 7.63 -10.91
N VAL A 93 -1.29 6.76 -10.63
CA VAL A 93 -0.86 5.72 -11.57
C VAL A 93 -1.97 4.70 -11.84
N TYR A 94 -2.64 4.19 -10.80
CA TYR A 94 -3.74 3.24 -10.98
C TYR A 94 -4.98 3.88 -11.63
N ALA A 95 -5.26 5.16 -11.34
CA ALA A 95 -6.30 5.91 -12.04
C ALA A 95 -5.98 6.05 -13.54
N ALA A 96 -4.74 6.35 -13.89
CA ALA A 96 -4.29 6.39 -15.29
C ALA A 96 -4.39 5.00 -15.96
N ALA A 97 -4.07 3.93 -15.25
CA ALA A 97 -4.23 2.56 -15.75
C ALA A 97 -5.70 2.22 -16.02
N LEU A 98 -6.60 2.61 -15.12
CA LEU A 98 -8.05 2.44 -15.27
C LEU A 98 -8.59 3.24 -16.47
N ALA A 99 -8.16 4.49 -16.64
CA ALA A 99 -8.60 5.33 -17.75
C ALA A 99 -8.15 4.81 -19.12
N ARG A 100 -6.96 4.18 -19.18
CA ARG A 100 -6.37 3.67 -20.43
C ARG A 100 -6.85 2.28 -20.83
N ASN A 101 -7.36 1.46 -19.90
CA ASN A 101 -7.65 0.05 -20.19
C ASN A 101 -9.12 -0.18 -20.56
N ARG A 102 -9.36 -0.62 -21.80
CA ARG A 102 -10.71 -0.91 -22.34
C ARG A 102 -11.01 -2.41 -22.47
N ARG A 103 -10.12 -3.30 -22.04
CA ARG A 103 -10.22 -4.75 -22.32
C ARG A 103 -11.26 -5.45 -21.43
N PRO A 104 -11.99 -6.47 -21.93
CA PRO A 104 -12.98 -7.21 -21.12
C PRO A 104 -12.38 -7.89 -19.87
N GLY A 105 -11.17 -8.48 -19.98
CA GLY A 105 -10.47 -9.11 -18.85
C GLY A 105 -10.02 -8.14 -17.75
N TRP A 106 -9.94 -6.84 -18.06
CA TRP A 106 -9.69 -5.80 -17.05
C TRP A 106 -10.88 -5.66 -16.09
N ARG A 107 -12.13 -5.88 -16.56
CA ARG A 107 -13.32 -5.70 -15.72
C ARG A 107 -13.37 -6.71 -14.57
N SER A 108 -13.02 -7.97 -14.82
CA SER A 108 -13.06 -9.02 -13.78
C SER A 108 -11.91 -8.87 -12.77
N LEU A 109 -10.67 -8.63 -13.24
CA LEU A 109 -9.54 -8.36 -12.35
C LEU A 109 -9.69 -7.04 -11.60
N GLY A 110 -10.19 -6.00 -12.27
CA GLY A 110 -10.50 -4.71 -11.68
C GLY A 110 -11.58 -4.80 -10.60
N ALA A 111 -12.67 -5.55 -10.84
CA ALA A 111 -13.70 -5.77 -9.83
C ALA A 111 -13.17 -6.53 -8.60
N ARG A 112 -12.32 -7.55 -8.81
CA ARG A 112 -11.66 -8.26 -7.70
C ARG A 112 -10.72 -7.34 -6.91
N ALA A 113 -9.90 -6.56 -7.60
CA ALA A 113 -9.02 -5.59 -6.96
C ALA A 113 -9.83 -4.56 -6.16
N ALA A 114 -10.91 -4.02 -6.73
CA ALA A 114 -11.79 -3.07 -6.06
C ALA A 114 -12.46 -3.69 -4.81
N GLY A 115 -12.94 -4.94 -4.90
CA GLY A 115 -13.52 -5.65 -3.76
C GLY A 115 -12.53 -5.88 -2.62
N VAL A 116 -11.30 -6.31 -2.94
CA VAL A 116 -10.23 -6.50 -1.95
C VAL A 116 -9.83 -5.15 -1.33
N PHE A 117 -9.71 -4.09 -2.14
CA PHE A 117 -9.42 -2.75 -1.65
C PHE A 117 -10.53 -2.22 -0.73
N ALA A 118 -11.80 -2.43 -1.09
CA ALA A 118 -12.94 -2.04 -0.27
C ALA A 118 -12.95 -2.77 1.09
N LEU A 119 -12.60 -4.06 1.11
CA LEU A 119 -12.42 -4.81 2.35
C LEU A 119 -11.28 -4.24 3.20
N GLY A 120 -10.16 -3.91 2.56
CA GLY A 120 -9.06 -3.22 3.24
C GLY A 120 -9.50 -1.90 3.85
N LEU A 121 -10.23 -1.07 3.09
CA LEU A 121 -10.70 0.23 3.57
C LEU A 121 -11.65 0.06 4.76
N ALA A 122 -12.54 -0.94 4.71
CA ALA A 122 -13.42 -1.29 5.82
C ALA A 122 -12.63 -1.73 7.05
N ALA A 123 -11.56 -2.51 6.89
CA ALA A 123 -10.65 -2.86 7.99
C ALA A 123 -10.00 -1.61 8.59
N TYR A 124 -9.41 -0.75 7.76
CA TYR A 124 -8.78 0.50 8.22
C TYR A 124 -9.75 1.39 9.01
N THR A 125 -10.97 1.63 8.50
CA THR A 125 -11.95 2.47 9.18
C THR A 125 -12.45 1.85 10.48
N ALA A 126 -12.70 0.54 10.49
CA ALA A 126 -13.08 -0.22 11.68
C ALA A 126 -11.98 -0.24 12.75
N GLY A 127 -10.72 -0.09 12.34
CA GLY A 127 -9.53 -0.21 13.17
C GLY A 127 -8.94 1.07 13.74
N ARG A 128 -9.58 2.24 13.58
CA ARG A 128 -9.01 3.51 14.07
C ARG A 128 -9.03 3.64 15.60
N SER A 129 -8.18 4.49 16.17
CA SER A 129 -7.97 4.63 17.62
C SER A 129 -9.24 4.91 18.46
N GLY A 130 -10.27 5.53 17.88
CA GLY A 130 -11.56 5.78 18.56
C GLY A 130 -12.61 4.68 18.39
N SER A 131 -12.30 3.58 17.70
CA SER A 131 -13.25 2.50 17.42
C SER A 131 -13.37 1.52 18.60
N PRO A 132 -14.56 0.93 18.85
CA PRO A 132 -14.71 -0.14 19.84
C PRO A 132 -13.91 -1.41 19.51
N LEU A 133 -13.45 -1.55 18.26
CA LEU A 133 -12.62 -2.67 17.82
C LEU A 133 -11.12 -2.43 18.06
N CYS A 134 -10.72 -1.21 18.43
CA CYS A 134 -9.33 -0.90 18.68
C CYS A 134 -8.81 -1.61 19.94
N ARG A 135 -7.73 -2.38 19.76
CA ARG A 135 -6.92 -2.95 20.84
C ARG A 135 -5.45 -2.54 20.64
N PRO A 136 -4.94 -1.54 21.37
CA PRO A 136 -3.66 -0.91 21.06
C PRO A 136 -2.44 -1.83 21.24
N ASP A 137 -2.55 -2.84 22.10
CA ASP A 137 -1.48 -3.80 22.41
C ASP A 137 -1.60 -5.12 21.62
N SER A 138 -2.57 -5.22 20.69
CA SER A 138 -2.80 -6.42 19.89
C SER A 138 -1.80 -6.55 18.76
N LEU A 139 -1.31 -7.77 18.49
CA LEU A 139 -0.56 -8.07 17.26
C LEU A 139 -1.48 -8.09 16.02
N TRP A 140 -2.77 -8.31 16.22
CA TRP A 140 -3.79 -8.23 15.17
C TRP A 140 -4.29 -6.80 15.05
N GLN A 141 -3.62 -6.04 14.18
CA GLN A 141 -3.99 -4.66 13.85
C GLN A 141 -4.79 -4.62 12.54
N PHE A 142 -5.97 -4.01 12.58
CA PHE A 142 -6.80 -3.78 11.39
C PHE A 142 -6.12 -2.86 10.36
N HIS A 143 -5.31 -1.90 10.81
CA HIS A 143 -4.46 -1.11 9.91
C HIS A 143 -3.39 -2.00 9.24
N GLY A 144 -2.79 -2.94 9.97
CA GLY A 144 -1.92 -3.95 9.37
C GLY A 144 -2.62 -4.81 8.31
N ALA A 145 -3.89 -5.18 8.54
CA ALA A 145 -4.70 -5.85 7.52
C ALA A 145 -4.97 -4.96 6.29
N TRP A 146 -5.18 -3.64 6.49
CA TRP A 146 -5.25 -2.68 5.40
C TRP A 146 -4.00 -2.70 4.52
N HIS A 147 -2.79 -2.67 5.11
CA HIS A 147 -1.53 -2.76 4.35
C HIS A 147 -1.48 -3.98 3.42
N VAL A 148 -1.84 -5.15 3.95
CA VAL A 148 -1.79 -6.41 3.19
C VAL A 148 -2.86 -6.44 2.10
N LEU A 149 -4.10 -6.03 2.42
CA LEU A 149 -5.23 -6.08 1.48
C LEU A 149 -5.07 -5.07 0.34
N SER A 150 -4.68 -3.83 0.64
CA SER A 150 -4.45 -2.82 -0.39
C SER A 150 -3.26 -3.17 -1.30
N ALA A 151 -2.17 -3.74 -0.74
CA ALA A 151 -1.05 -4.27 -1.53
C ALA A 151 -1.50 -5.42 -2.45
N ALA A 152 -2.32 -6.35 -1.95
CA ALA A 152 -2.89 -7.44 -2.76
C ALA A 152 -3.82 -6.90 -3.87
N ALA A 153 -4.65 -5.91 -3.56
CA ALA A 153 -5.50 -5.24 -4.54
C ALA A 153 -4.66 -4.58 -5.66
N ALA A 154 -3.58 -3.89 -5.29
CA ALA A 154 -2.66 -3.29 -6.23
C ALA A 154 -2.01 -4.33 -7.15
N VAL A 155 -1.54 -5.47 -6.59
CA VAL A 155 -1.00 -6.59 -7.37
C VAL A 155 -2.04 -7.14 -8.37
N LEU A 156 -3.29 -7.32 -7.94
CA LEU A 156 -4.37 -7.78 -8.81
C LEU A 156 -4.66 -6.80 -9.94
N ALA A 157 -4.69 -5.50 -9.64
CA ALA A 157 -4.88 -4.45 -10.64
C ALA A 157 -3.68 -4.37 -11.62
N ALA A 158 -2.45 -4.53 -11.12
CA ALA A 158 -1.24 -4.51 -11.94
C ALA A 158 -1.18 -5.65 -12.96
N ARG A 159 -1.69 -6.85 -12.61
CA ARG A 159 -1.81 -7.98 -13.57
C ARG A 159 -2.64 -7.61 -14.79
N ALA A 160 -3.62 -6.74 -14.62
CA ALA A 160 -4.49 -6.31 -15.71
C ALA A 160 -3.81 -5.28 -16.64
N MET A 161 -2.60 -4.80 -16.29
CA MET A 161 -1.71 -4.02 -17.17
C MET A 161 -0.83 -4.89 -18.09
N ALA A 162 -0.94 -6.22 -18.01
CA ALA A 162 -0.18 -7.12 -18.88
C ALA A 162 -0.50 -6.89 -20.38
N PRO A 163 0.48 -7.07 -21.27
CA PRO A 163 0.25 -7.06 -22.71
C PRO A 163 -0.84 -8.07 -23.10
N GLY A 164 -1.57 -7.78 -24.16
CA GLY A 164 -2.55 -8.74 -24.67
C GLY A 164 -1.81 -9.89 -25.34
N ARG A 165 -2.37 -11.10 -25.32
CA ARG A 165 -1.85 -12.17 -26.20
C ARG A 165 -1.96 -11.70 -27.64
N ALA A 166 -0.87 -11.82 -28.40
CA ALA A 166 -0.91 -11.58 -29.83
C ALA A 166 -1.71 -12.71 -30.51
N PRO A 167 -2.44 -12.44 -31.61
CA PRO A 167 -3.18 -13.48 -32.35
C PRO A 167 -2.32 -14.65 -32.85
N SER A 168 -1.00 -14.46 -33.00
CA SER A 168 -0.05 -15.48 -33.48
C SER A 168 0.24 -16.61 -32.48
N ASP A 169 -0.21 -16.50 -31.23
CA ASP A 169 0.02 -17.48 -30.16
C ASP A 169 -1.11 -18.52 -30.03
N MET A 170 -2.11 -18.48 -30.93
CA MET A 170 -3.30 -19.35 -30.91
C MET A 170 -3.26 -20.50 -31.95
N SER A 171 -2.15 -20.64 -32.67
CA SER A 171 -1.99 -21.62 -33.75
C SER A 171 -0.81 -22.58 -33.54
N SER A 172 -0.51 -22.96 -32.30
CA SER A 172 0.51 -23.97 -31.97
C SER A 172 -0.04 -25.03 -31.04
#